data_AF-A0A1W1CND2-F1
#
_entry.id   AF-A0A1W1CND2-F1
#
_cell.length_a   1.000
_cell.length_b   1.000
_cell.length_c   1.000
_cell.angle_alpha   90.00
_cell.angle_beta   90.00
_cell.angle_gamma   90.00
#
_symmetry.space_group_name_H-M   'P 1'
#
loop_
_entity.id
_entity.type
_entity.pdbx_description
1 polymer ?
#
loop_
_entity_poly.entity_id
_entity_poly.type
_entity_poly.pdbx_seq_one_letter_code
_entity_poly.pdbx_strand_id
1 'polypeptide(L)'
;MSKEEEPRLKKIVVAADGLSLGISMVVAVLLGVGLGLLLKNLFGYSWLLWLGVFWGVAGAILNVYKAYEKQKKSLDELANDPRYRYKRYDDSDEDDKY
;
A
#
# COMPACT_ATOMS: atom_id res chain seq x y z
N MET A 1 19.87 23.77 -21.40
CA MET A 1 20.18 22.62 -20.54
C MET A 1 19.04 22.50 -19.53
N SER A 2 18.14 21.53 -19.74
CA SER A 2 16.81 21.45 -19.14
C SER A 2 16.87 21.16 -17.64
N LYS A 3 16.25 22.03 -16.84
CA LYS A 3 16.07 21.91 -15.38
C LYS A 3 14.55 21.86 -15.13
N GLU A 4 14.11 20.98 -14.20
CA GLU A 4 12.83 21.06 -13.43
C GLU A 4 11.57 20.21 -13.77
N GLU A 5 11.64 19.03 -14.42
CA GLU A 5 10.43 18.18 -14.56
C GLU A 5 10.26 17.03 -13.54
N GLU A 6 11.24 16.77 -12.68
CA GLU A 6 11.22 15.59 -11.78
C GLU A 6 10.19 15.60 -10.61
N PRO A 7 9.82 16.73 -9.96
CA PRO A 7 9.03 16.65 -8.73
C PRO A 7 7.54 16.37 -8.96
N ARG A 8 6.99 16.69 -10.14
CA ARG A 8 5.57 16.47 -10.47
C ARG A 8 5.28 15.02 -10.83
N LEU A 9 6.18 14.40 -11.61
CA LEU A 9 6.07 13.00 -12.02
C LEU A 9 6.12 12.07 -10.80
N LYS A 10 7.03 12.31 -9.85
CA LYS A 10 7.14 11.54 -8.61
C LYS A 10 5.85 11.53 -7.78
N LYS A 11 5.18 12.68 -7.65
CA LYS A 11 3.91 12.78 -6.90
C LYS A 11 2.78 11.99 -7.56
N ILE A 12 2.69 12.03 -8.89
CA ILE A 12 1.68 11.29 -9.66
C ILE A 12 1.90 9.78 -9.51
N VAL A 13 3.15 9.33 -9.59
CA VAL A 13 3.50 7.90 -9.43
C VAL A 13 3.15 7.39 -8.03
N VAL A 14 3.49 8.13 -6.98
CA VAL A 14 3.14 7.75 -5.60
C VAL A 14 1.63 7.72 -5.38
N ALA A 15 0.89 8.68 -5.93
CA ALA A 15 -0.57 8.69 -5.85
C ALA A 15 -1.20 7.50 -6.61
N ALA A 16 -0.66 7.17 -7.77
CA ALA A 16 -1.10 6.02 -8.56
C ALA A 16 -0.84 4.68 -7.86
N ASP A 17 0.31 4.54 -7.19
CA ASP A 17 0.64 3.34 -6.41
C ASP A 17 -0.34 3.10 -5.25
N GLY A 18 -0.71 4.16 -4.53
CA GLY A 18 -1.71 4.07 -3.45
C GLY A 18 -3.12 3.72 -3.95
N LEU A 19 -3.53 4.30 -5.09
CA LEU A 19 -4.82 4.03 -5.71
C LEU A 19 -4.89 2.60 -6.28
N SER A 20 -3.80 2.12 -6.87
CA SER A 20 -3.65 0.74 -7.35
C SER A 20 -3.80 -0.28 -6.21
N LEU A 21 -3.22 0.00 -5.05
CA LEU A 21 -3.34 -0.83 -3.84
C LEU A 21 -4.78 -0.84 -3.28
N GLY A 22 -5.46 0.30 -3.29
CA GLY A 22 -6.87 0.36 -2.91
C GLY A 22 -7.76 -0.49 -3.83
N ILE A 23 -7.53 -0.42 -5.14
CA ILE A 23 -8.28 -1.21 -6.13
C ILE A 23 -8.02 -2.72 -5.93
N SER A 24 -6.77 -3.13 -5.69
CA SER A 24 -6.45 -4.55 -5.50
C SER A 24 -7.19 -5.16 -4.30
N MET A 25 -7.34 -4.41 -3.19
CA MET A 25 -8.13 -4.84 -2.03
C MET A 25 -9.59 -5.05 -2.39
N VAL A 26 -10.21 -4.09 -3.11
CA VAL A 26 -11.62 -4.18 -3.50
C VAL A 26 -11.83 -5.38 -4.42
N VAL A 27 -10.96 -5.58 -5.41
CA VAL A 27 -11.01 -6.73 -6.31
C VAL A 27 -10.89 -8.05 -5.55
N ALA A 28 -9.95 -8.16 -4.60
CA ALA A 28 -9.77 -9.37 -3.80
C ALA A 28 -11.03 -9.73 -2.98
N VAL A 29 -11.65 -8.73 -2.35
CA VAL A 29 -12.89 -8.93 -1.58
C VAL A 29 -14.05 -9.30 -2.49
N LEU A 30 -14.21 -8.62 -3.63
CA LEU A 30 -15.26 -8.95 -4.61
C LEU A 30 -15.11 -10.38 -5.17
N LEU A 31 -13.88 -10.83 -5.44
CA LEU A 31 -13.62 -12.21 -5.85
C LEU A 31 -13.96 -13.20 -4.73
N GLY A 32 -13.59 -12.91 -3.49
CA GLY A 32 -13.97 -13.72 -2.33
C GLY A 32 -15.48 -13.83 -2.17
N VAL A 33 -16.20 -12.70 -2.22
CA VAL A 33 -17.66 -12.66 -2.16
C VAL A 33 -18.29 -13.41 -3.34
N GLY A 34 -17.78 -13.20 -4.57
CA GLY A 34 -18.27 -13.88 -5.77
C GLY A 34 -18.13 -15.40 -5.68
N LEU A 35 -16.97 -15.89 -5.21
CA LEU A 35 -16.75 -17.31 -4.93
C LEU A 35 -17.66 -17.81 -3.80
N GLY A 36 -17.88 -17.02 -2.74
CA GLY A 36 -18.79 -17.35 -1.65
C GLY A 36 -20.24 -17.47 -2.13
N LEU A 37 -20.69 -16.59 -3.02
CA LEU A 37 -22.01 -16.66 -3.65
C LEU A 37 -22.14 -17.87 -4.56
N LEU A 38 -21.10 -18.19 -5.35
CA LEU A 38 -21.07 -19.38 -6.18
C LEU A 38 -21.21 -20.65 -5.33
N LEU A 39 -20.43 -20.77 -4.25
CA LEU A 39 -20.50 -21.89 -3.32
C LEU A 39 -21.86 -21.99 -2.63
N LYS A 40 -22.42 -20.86 -2.16
CA LYS A 40 -23.77 -20.82 -1.59
C LYS A 40 -24.82 -21.32 -2.59
N ASN A 41 -24.71 -20.95 -3.86
CA ASN A 41 -25.67 -21.36 -4.90
C ASN A 41 -25.55 -22.84 -5.27
N LEU A 42 -24.33 -23.39 -5.27
CA LEU A 42 -24.09 -24.79 -5.60
C LEU A 42 -24.49 -25.76 -4.49
N PHE A 43 -24.18 -25.43 -3.23
CA PHE A 43 -24.38 -26.35 -2.11
C PHE A 43 -25.61 -26.01 -1.25
N GLY A 44 -26.24 -24.85 -1.45
CA GLY A 44 -27.44 -24.42 -0.72
C GLY A 44 -27.18 -23.94 0.72
N TYR A 45 -25.96 -24.04 1.23
CA TYR A 45 -25.64 -23.62 2.59
C TYR A 45 -25.22 -22.14 2.66
N SER A 46 -25.98 -21.34 3.41
CA SER A 46 -25.71 -19.89 3.57
C SER A 46 -24.38 -19.57 4.24
N TRP A 47 -23.84 -20.45 5.07
CA TRP A 47 -22.56 -20.22 5.76
C TRP A 47 -21.35 -20.23 4.81
N LEU A 48 -21.49 -20.82 3.61
CA LEU A 48 -20.42 -20.85 2.60
C LEU A 48 -20.10 -19.47 2.02
N LEU A 49 -21.06 -18.54 2.07
CA LEU A 49 -20.81 -17.15 1.70
C LEU A 49 -19.71 -16.56 2.59
N TRP A 50 -19.75 -16.84 3.89
CA TRP A 50 -18.79 -16.31 4.85
C TRP A 50 -17.38 -16.88 4.67
N LEU A 51 -17.24 -18.10 4.17
CA LEU A 51 -15.93 -18.61 3.76
C LEU A 51 -15.33 -17.72 2.66
N GLY A 52 -16.09 -17.44 1.60
CA GLY A 52 -15.63 -16.57 0.52
C GLY A 52 -15.25 -15.17 1.00
N VAL A 53 -16.09 -14.56 1.85
CA VAL A 53 -15.80 -13.25 2.46
C VAL A 53 -14.52 -13.30 3.29
N PHE A 54 -14.38 -14.31 4.16
CA PHE A 54 -13.21 -14.48 5.02
C PHE A 54 -11.92 -14.58 4.20
N TRP A 55 -11.90 -15.43 3.18
CA TRP A 55 -10.74 -15.59 2.31
C TRP A 55 -10.45 -14.35 1.46
N GLY A 56 -11.50 -13.64 1.01
CA GLY A 56 -11.34 -12.36 0.30
C GLY A 56 -10.68 -11.29 1.16
N VAL A 57 -11.16 -11.12 2.41
CA VAL A 57 -10.59 -10.16 3.37
C VAL A 57 -9.16 -10.56 3.77
N ALA A 58 -8.93 -11.85 4.07
CA ALA A 58 -7.60 -12.35 4.39
C ALA A 58 -6.61 -12.11 3.22
N GLY A 59 -7.05 -12.34 1.98
CA GLY A 59 -6.26 -12.06 0.78
C GLY A 59 -5.93 -10.58 0.61
N ALA A 60 -6.91 -9.69 0.85
CA ALA A 60 -6.70 -8.25 0.80
C ALA A 60 -5.66 -7.80 1.85
N ILE A 61 -5.78 -8.26 3.10
CA ILE A 61 -4.84 -7.93 4.18
C ILE A 61 -3.41 -8.40 3.82
N LEU A 62 -3.27 -9.64 3.34
CA LEU A 62 -1.97 -10.17 2.91
C LEU A 62 -1.37 -9.40 1.74
N ASN A 63 -2.20 -8.91 0.81
CA ASN A 63 -1.75 -8.07 -0.30
C ASN A 63 -1.22 -6.72 0.19
N VAL A 64 -1.95 -6.06 1.09
CA VAL A 64 -1.53 -4.78 1.71
C VAL A 64 -0.23 -4.95 2.47
N TYR A 65 -0.10 -6.01 3.28
CA TYR A 65 1.11 -6.26 4.06
C TYR A 65 2.35 -6.39 3.16
N LYS A 66 2.26 -7.16 2.07
CA LYS A 66 3.37 -7.30 1.10
C LYS A 66 3.74 -5.97 0.44
N ALA A 67 2.75 -5.17 0.06
CA ALA A 67 3.01 -3.87 -0.56
C ALA A 67 3.61 -2.87 0.44
N TYR A 68 3.18 -2.91 1.71
CA TYR A 68 3.75 -2.12 2.79
C TYR A 68 5.21 -2.51 3.07
N GLU A 69 5.51 -3.80 3.19
CA GLU A 69 6.86 -4.30 3.42
C GLU A 69 7.83 -3.87 2.31
N LYS A 70 7.37 -3.93 1.04
CA LYS A 70 8.13 -3.46 -0.12
C LYS A 70 8.40 -1.95 -0.07
N GLN A 71 7.40 -1.15 0.28
CA GLN A 71 7.55 0.30 0.44
C GLN A 71 8.52 0.62 1.57
N LYS A 72 8.39 -0.03 2.73
CA LYS A 72 9.29 0.16 3.87
C LYS A 72 10.74 -0.16 3.52
N LYS A 73 10.99 -1.29 2.84
CA LYS A 73 12.33 -1.65 2.40
C LYS A 73 12.94 -0.60 1.46
N SER A 74 12.15 -0.08 0.51
CA SER A 74 12.63 0.97 -0.40
C SER A 74 12.97 2.27 0.34
N LEU A 75 12.24 2.61 1.40
CA LEU A 75 12.50 3.77 2.25
C LEU A 75 13.77 3.56 3.08
N ASP A 76 13.97 2.38 3.67
CA ASP A 76 15.16 2.04 4.45
C ASP A 76 16.43 2.01 3.57
N GLU A 77 16.33 1.55 2.32
CA GLU A 77 17.42 1.63 1.34
C GLU A 77 17.74 3.08 0.96
N LEU A 78 16.71 3.92 0.74
CA LEU A 78 16.90 5.36 0.52
C LEU A 78 17.53 6.06 1.73
N ALA A 79 17.15 5.68 2.95
CA ALA A 79 17.67 6.28 4.18
C ALA A 79 19.15 5.92 4.43
N ASN A 80 19.59 4.74 4.00
CA ASN A 80 20.97 4.27 4.16
C ASN A 80 21.92 4.70 3.02
N ASP A 81 21.40 5.33 1.96
CA ASP A 81 22.23 5.81 0.85
C ASP A 81 23.19 6.93 1.34
N PRO A 82 24.52 6.74 1.21
CA PRO A 82 25.53 7.71 1.64
C PRO A 82 25.41 9.08 0.95
N ARG A 83 24.71 9.17 -0.19
CA ARG A 83 24.43 10.44 -0.88
C ARG A 83 23.43 11.34 -0.14
N TYR A 84 22.61 10.76 0.76
CA TYR A 84 21.58 11.48 1.52
C TYR A 84 21.87 11.57 3.02
N ARG A 85 22.84 10.81 3.53
CA ARG A 85 23.29 10.84 4.94
C ARG A 85 23.82 12.20 5.44
N TYR A 86 24.16 13.12 4.54
CA TYR A 86 24.73 14.44 4.88
C TYR A 86 23.68 15.53 5.15
N LYS A 87 22.38 15.26 4.99
CA LYS A 87 21.29 16.15 5.42
C LYS A 87 20.60 15.56 6.65
N ARG A 88 21.35 15.36 7.73
CA ARG A 88 20.72 15.40 9.05
C ARG A 88 20.30 16.86 9.23
N TYR A 89 19.00 17.14 9.21
CA TYR A 89 18.52 18.43 9.68
C TYR A 89 19.00 18.55 11.13
N ASP A 90 19.90 19.49 11.37
CA ASP A 90 20.16 19.98 12.72
C ASP A 90 18.86 20.63 13.18
N ASP A 91 18.09 19.90 13.98
CA ASP A 91 16.94 20.41 14.74
C ASP A 91 17.44 21.20 15.96
N SER A 92 18.51 21.98 15.77
CA SER A 92 19.31 22.62 16.83
C SER A 92 19.11 24.13 16.90
N ASP A 93 18.24 24.71 16.06
CA ASP A 93 18.02 26.17 15.98
C ASP A 93 16.60 26.56 16.45
N GLU A 94 16.13 26.00 17.57
CA GLU A 94 14.86 26.41 18.18
C GLU A 94 14.99 26.54 19.72
N ASP A 95 16.00 27.27 20.20
CA ASP A 95 16.05 27.64 21.64
C ASP A 95 16.83 28.93 21.96
N ASP A 96 16.73 29.97 21.12
CA ASP A 96 17.26 31.31 21.45
C ASP A 96 16.13 32.35 21.44
N LYS A 97 15.27 32.31 22.46
CA LYS A 97 14.30 33.38 22.74
C LYS A 97 14.23 33.68 24.23
N TYR A 98 15.26 34.35 24.79
CA TYR A 98 15.15 35.20 25.98
C TYR A 98 16.21 36.30 25.98
#